data_AF-X0WG09-F1
#
_entry.id   AF-X0WG09-F1
#
_cell.length_a   1.000
_cell.length_b   1.000
_cell.length_c   1.000
_cell.angle_alpha   90.00
_cell.angle_beta   90.00
_cell.angle_gamma   90.00
#
_symmetry.space_group_name_H-M   'P 1'
#
loop_
_entity.id
_entity.type
_entity.pdbx_description
1 polymer ?
#
loop_
_entity_poly.entity_id
_entity_poly.type
_entity_poly.pdbx_seq_one_letter_code
_entity_poly.pdbx_strand_id
1 'polypeptide(L)'
;YEQALAEGRIQRFHPYPDYAEHVRHLVDFDVLRRSALRVLVDPMYGSGRGYLRRLLAEAGVEVDEIHGEMNPGFGGLHPEPIGRHLSSLLEAVGSGIWDLGLATDGDADRIGAVAPSGRFVDPHCIFALTLRYLVEQRGWRGAVVKTVSTTQMINRLAERYGLPLYETPVGFNYISDLMLQERVLIGGEESGGISILGHIPEGDGVLMGLLLTEIVAASGGSLDELVDDLMADVGPCVCKRRDVKVPPNRPYNKQEMV
;
A
#
# COMPACT_ATOMS: atom_id res chain seq x y z
N TYR A 1 -12.09 24.77 22.95
CA TYR A 1 -12.79 24.01 21.90
C TYR A 1 -14.12 24.67 21.55
N GLU A 2 -15.10 24.70 22.45
CA GLU A 2 -16.43 25.32 22.22
C GLU A 2 -16.37 26.77 21.73
N GLN A 3 -15.51 27.60 22.32
CA GLN A 3 -15.32 28.98 21.86
C GLN A 3 -14.85 29.06 20.39
N ALA A 4 -13.90 28.21 19.99
CA ALA A 4 -13.38 28.19 18.63
C ALA A 4 -14.40 27.63 17.62
N LEU A 5 -15.28 26.71 18.05
CA LEU A 5 -16.45 26.29 17.27
C LEU A 5 -17.44 27.45 17.10
N ALA A 6 -17.78 28.15 18.19
CA ALA A 6 -18.72 29.27 18.18
C ALA A 6 -18.23 30.46 17.33
N GLU A 7 -16.92 30.70 17.31
CA GLU A 7 -16.27 31.72 16.47
C GLU A 7 -16.08 31.29 15.01
N GLY A 8 -16.55 30.10 14.61
CA GLY A 8 -16.42 29.58 13.24
C GLY A 8 -14.99 29.23 12.83
N ARG A 9 -14.06 29.08 13.79
CA ARG A 9 -12.64 28.73 13.55
C ARG A 9 -12.42 27.23 13.38
N ILE A 10 -13.39 26.41 13.77
CA ILE A 10 -13.36 24.94 13.62
C ILE A 10 -14.51 24.53 12.71
N GLN A 11 -14.17 23.94 11.57
CA GLN A 11 -15.13 23.28 10.69
C GLN A 11 -14.99 21.76 10.85
N ARG A 12 -16.09 21.10 11.24
CA ARG A 12 -16.17 19.64 11.18
C ARG A 12 -16.63 19.24 9.78
N PHE A 13 -15.97 18.27 9.19
CA PHE A 13 -16.34 17.71 7.90
C PHE A 13 -16.15 16.19 7.93
N HIS A 14 -16.80 15.51 6.98
CA HIS A 14 -16.72 14.08 6.83
C HIS A 14 -15.93 13.79 5.53
N PRO A 15 -14.64 13.40 5.63
CA PRO A 15 -13.77 13.28 4.45
C PRO A 15 -14.09 12.07 3.55
N TYR A 16 -14.76 11.05 4.10
CA TYR A 16 -14.98 9.78 3.40
C TYR A 16 -15.69 9.88 2.04
N PRO A 17 -16.78 10.65 1.84
CA PRO A 17 -17.53 10.63 0.58
C PRO A 17 -16.69 11.13 -0.59
N ASP A 18 -15.98 12.25 -0.40
CA ASP A 18 -15.11 12.84 -1.42
C ASP A 18 -13.93 11.91 -1.73
N TYR A 19 -13.34 11.33 -0.69
CA TYR A 19 -12.29 10.32 -0.84
C TYR A 19 -12.78 9.08 -1.61
N ALA A 20 -13.94 8.53 -1.22
CA ALA A 20 -14.55 7.36 -1.83
C ALA A 20 -14.91 7.61 -3.31
N GLU A 21 -15.42 8.80 -3.63
CA GLU A 21 -15.66 9.21 -5.01
C GLU A 21 -14.35 9.29 -5.81
N HIS A 22 -13.30 9.88 -5.23
CA HIS A 22 -11.99 9.98 -5.88
C HIS A 22 -11.40 8.60 -6.21
N VAL A 23 -11.34 7.68 -5.25
CA VAL A 23 -10.75 6.34 -5.47
C VAL A 23 -11.56 5.48 -6.45
N ARG A 24 -12.88 5.67 -6.53
CA ARG A 24 -13.72 4.98 -7.54
C ARG A 24 -13.38 5.35 -8.99
N HIS A 25 -12.70 6.48 -9.22
CA HIS A 25 -12.21 6.84 -10.54
C HIS A 25 -10.86 6.18 -10.88
N LEU A 26 -10.14 5.70 -9.87
CA LEU A 26 -8.81 5.10 -10.00
C LEU A 26 -8.85 3.57 -10.01
N VAL A 27 -9.89 2.99 -9.42
CA VAL A 27 -10.10 1.55 -9.26
C VAL A 27 -11.38 1.13 -9.99
N ASP A 28 -11.33 0.01 -10.69
CA ASP A 28 -12.45 -0.60 -11.40
C ASP A 28 -13.26 -1.50 -10.47
N PHE A 29 -14.27 -0.87 -9.87
CA PHE A 29 -15.19 -1.55 -8.97
C PHE A 29 -16.03 -2.63 -9.68
N ASP A 30 -16.13 -2.62 -11.01
CA ASP A 30 -16.85 -3.67 -11.75
C ASP A 30 -16.03 -4.95 -11.87
N VAL A 31 -14.71 -4.85 -11.97
CA VAL A 31 -13.81 -6.01 -11.82
C VAL A 31 -13.94 -6.59 -10.41
N LEU A 32 -13.88 -5.75 -9.38
CA LEU A 32 -14.03 -6.19 -7.99
C LEU A 32 -15.37 -6.87 -7.72
N ARG A 33 -16.47 -6.30 -8.22
CA ARG A 33 -17.84 -6.84 -8.05
C ARG A 33 -18.02 -8.23 -8.63
N ARG A 34 -17.23 -8.59 -9.64
CA ARG A 34 -17.26 -9.91 -10.29
C ARG A 34 -16.31 -10.92 -9.65
N SER A 35 -15.46 -10.49 -8.71
CA SER A 35 -14.29 -11.26 -8.27
C SER A 35 -14.59 -12.40 -7.29
N ALA A 36 -15.76 -12.42 -6.65
CA ALA A 36 -16.12 -13.40 -5.60
C ALA A 36 -15.04 -13.59 -4.50
N LEU A 37 -14.11 -12.64 -4.39
CA LEU A 37 -13.00 -12.69 -3.44
C LEU A 37 -13.51 -12.44 -2.03
N ARG A 38 -12.85 -13.10 -1.08
CA ARG A 38 -12.99 -12.88 0.36
C ARG A 38 -11.73 -12.19 0.86
N VAL A 39 -11.87 -10.97 1.37
CA VAL A 39 -10.75 -10.14 1.82
C VAL A 39 -10.82 -9.92 3.32
N LEU A 40 -9.70 -10.09 4.02
CA LEU A 40 -9.56 -9.71 5.42
C LEU A 40 -8.72 -8.45 5.53
N VAL A 41 -9.25 -7.43 6.22
CA VAL A 41 -8.56 -6.15 6.42
C VAL A 41 -8.08 -6.03 7.87
N ASP A 42 -6.86 -5.54 8.07
CA ASP A 42 -6.28 -5.20 9.37
C ASP A 42 -5.74 -3.76 9.34
N PRO A 43 -6.54 -2.75 9.73
CA PRO A 43 -6.06 -1.37 9.85
C PRO A 43 -5.14 -1.18 11.06
N MET A 44 -4.82 -2.23 11.82
CA MET A 44 -3.94 -2.20 13.00
C MET A 44 -4.34 -1.13 14.03
N TYR A 45 -5.64 -0.91 14.24
CA TYR A 45 -6.23 0.17 15.04
C TYR A 45 -5.94 1.61 14.57
N GLY A 46 -5.41 1.79 13.36
CA GLY A 46 -5.04 3.08 12.77
C GLY A 46 -6.22 3.99 12.39
N SER A 47 -5.90 5.10 11.73
CA SER A 47 -6.89 6.07 11.23
C SER A 47 -7.73 5.51 10.08
N GLY A 48 -7.15 4.61 9.28
CA GLY A 48 -7.78 3.96 8.11
C GLY A 48 -8.90 2.95 8.45
N ARG A 49 -9.21 2.74 9.73
CA ARG A 49 -10.30 1.84 10.17
C ARG A 49 -11.60 2.11 9.41
N GLY A 50 -12.19 1.04 8.90
CA GLY A 50 -13.45 1.08 8.17
C GLY A 50 -13.34 1.62 6.74
N TYR A 51 -12.23 2.22 6.29
CA TYR A 51 -12.13 2.76 4.92
C TYR A 51 -12.06 1.63 3.90
N LEU A 52 -11.01 0.79 3.97
CA LEU A 52 -10.82 -0.35 3.08
C LEU A 52 -12.01 -1.31 3.13
N ARG A 53 -12.42 -1.71 4.34
CA ARG A 53 -13.58 -2.59 4.54
C ARG A 53 -14.83 -2.05 3.85
N ARG A 54 -15.15 -0.77 4.05
CA ARG A 54 -16.35 -0.17 3.47
C ARG A 54 -16.27 -0.06 1.95
N LEU A 55 -15.12 0.37 1.41
CA LEU A 55 -14.93 0.50 -0.05
C LEU A 55 -15.01 -0.86 -0.75
N LEU A 56 -14.41 -1.90 -0.18
CA LEU A 56 -14.50 -3.28 -0.68
C LEU A 56 -15.94 -3.82 -0.62
N ALA A 57 -16.63 -3.61 0.50
CA ALA A 57 -18.03 -4.01 0.63
C ALA A 57 -18.94 -3.30 -0.38
N GLU A 58 -18.74 -1.99 -0.61
CA GLU A 58 -19.44 -1.21 -1.64
C GLU A 58 -19.11 -1.69 -3.07
N ALA A 59 -17.90 -2.23 -3.28
CA ALA A 59 -17.50 -2.89 -4.51
C ALA A 59 -18.12 -4.30 -4.68
N GLY A 60 -18.79 -4.84 -3.65
CA GLY A 60 -19.41 -6.17 -3.69
C GLY A 60 -18.47 -7.32 -3.32
N VAL A 61 -17.32 -7.02 -2.71
CA VAL A 61 -16.35 -8.00 -2.20
C VAL A 61 -16.81 -8.47 -0.82
N GLU A 62 -16.70 -9.77 -0.54
CA GLU A 62 -16.91 -10.29 0.81
C GLU A 62 -15.73 -9.87 1.68
N VAL A 63 -15.98 -9.08 2.73
CA VAL A 63 -14.91 -8.46 3.50
C VAL A 63 -15.23 -8.41 4.98
N ASP A 64 -14.22 -8.72 5.79
CA ASP A 64 -14.25 -8.52 7.24
C ASP A 64 -13.01 -7.75 7.71
N GLU A 65 -13.06 -7.26 8.95
CA GLU A 65 -12.03 -6.40 9.52
C GLU A 65 -11.67 -6.85 10.94
N ILE A 66 -10.38 -7.12 11.18
CA ILE A 66 -9.82 -7.31 12.52
C ILE A 66 -9.15 -6.03 12.98
N HIS A 67 -9.08 -5.77 14.29
CA HIS A 67 -8.49 -4.53 14.84
C HIS A 67 -9.13 -3.24 14.27
N GLY A 68 -10.39 -3.32 13.84
CA GLY A 68 -11.20 -2.24 13.26
C GLY A 68 -11.82 -1.30 14.30
N GLU A 69 -11.66 -1.57 15.59
CA GLU A 69 -12.24 -0.79 16.68
C GLU A 69 -11.39 0.41 17.11
N MET A 70 -12.03 1.36 17.81
CA MET A 70 -11.34 2.50 18.41
C MET A 70 -10.46 2.07 19.58
N ASN A 71 -9.14 2.05 19.38
CA ASN A 71 -8.18 1.69 20.41
C ASN A 71 -6.91 2.55 20.31
N PRO A 72 -6.81 3.65 21.09
CA PRO A 72 -5.63 4.52 21.09
C PRO A 72 -4.33 3.85 21.57
N GLY A 73 -4.43 2.70 22.24
CA GLY A 73 -3.29 1.92 22.68
C GLY A 73 -2.81 0.89 21.66
N PHE A 74 -3.42 0.84 20.46
CA PHE A 74 -3.13 -0.12 19.38
C PHE A 74 -3.17 -1.59 19.82
N GLY A 75 -3.84 -1.91 20.94
CA GLY A 75 -3.81 -3.26 21.52
C GLY A 75 -2.41 -3.77 21.90
N GLY A 76 -1.41 -2.87 22.03
CA GLY A 76 0.00 -3.24 22.20
C GLY A 76 0.71 -3.67 20.92
N LEU A 77 0.04 -3.61 19.76
CA LEU A 77 0.65 -3.80 18.45
C LEU A 77 1.48 -2.57 18.06
N HIS A 78 2.47 -2.81 17.21
CA HIS A 78 3.18 -1.76 16.51
C HIS A 78 2.49 -1.58 15.13
N PRO A 79 1.77 -0.47 14.88
CA PRO A 79 0.97 -0.27 13.66
C PRO A 79 1.89 0.03 12.46
N GLU A 80 2.62 -0.98 12.01
CA GLU A 80 3.48 -0.99 10.84
C GLU A 80 3.27 -2.34 10.12
N PRO A 81 2.81 -2.36 8.86
CA PRO A 81 2.33 -3.55 8.16
C PRO A 81 3.48 -4.39 7.60
N ILE A 82 4.35 -4.84 8.50
CA ILE A 82 5.46 -5.76 8.21
C ILE A 82 5.17 -7.13 8.81
N GLY A 83 5.60 -8.20 8.14
CA GLY A 83 5.20 -9.58 8.50
C GLY A 83 5.35 -9.95 9.99
N ARG A 84 6.36 -9.41 10.70
CA ARG A 84 6.54 -9.67 12.15
C ARG A 84 5.46 -9.07 13.06
N HIS A 85 4.68 -8.11 12.59
CA HIS A 85 3.59 -7.46 13.32
C HIS A 85 2.20 -7.94 12.89
N LEU A 86 2.12 -8.80 11.85
CA LEU A 86 0.87 -9.21 11.21
C LEU A 86 0.47 -10.65 11.55
N SER A 87 0.90 -11.18 12.69
CA SER A 87 0.67 -12.59 13.07
C SER A 87 -0.81 -13.00 12.99
N SER A 88 -1.72 -12.15 13.49
CA SER A 88 -3.16 -12.41 13.45
C SER A 88 -3.71 -12.46 12.03
N LEU A 89 -3.30 -11.54 11.16
CA LEU A 89 -3.70 -11.51 9.76
C LEU A 89 -3.14 -12.72 8.99
N LEU A 90 -1.86 -13.06 9.22
CA LEU A 90 -1.19 -14.21 8.60
C LEU A 90 -1.90 -15.53 8.93
N GLU A 91 -2.23 -15.74 10.22
CA GLU A 91 -2.92 -16.94 10.68
C GLU A 91 -4.36 -17.00 10.15
N ALA A 92 -5.10 -15.89 10.21
CA ALA A 92 -6.48 -15.84 9.77
C ALA A 92 -6.60 -16.10 8.25
N VAL A 93 -5.76 -15.48 7.43
CA VAL A 93 -5.75 -15.73 5.98
C VAL A 93 -5.28 -17.15 5.66
N GLY A 94 -4.20 -17.60 6.30
CA GLY A 94 -3.65 -18.95 6.13
C GLY A 94 -4.58 -20.10 6.57
N SER A 95 -5.69 -19.80 7.24
CA SER A 95 -6.74 -20.79 7.55
C SER A 95 -7.52 -21.29 6.32
N GLY A 96 -7.38 -20.61 5.17
CA GLY A 96 -8.07 -20.94 3.92
C GLY A 96 -9.46 -20.32 3.76
N ILE A 97 -9.87 -19.47 4.71
CA ILE A 97 -11.15 -18.73 4.64
C ILE A 97 -11.03 -17.50 3.74
N TRP A 98 -9.86 -16.86 3.69
CA TRP A 98 -9.67 -15.59 2.99
C TRP A 98 -8.73 -15.77 1.80
N ASP A 99 -9.04 -15.07 0.71
CA ASP A 99 -8.27 -15.11 -0.53
C ASP A 99 -7.21 -13.99 -0.57
N LEU A 100 -7.35 -12.97 0.29
CA LEU A 100 -6.41 -11.86 0.41
C LEU A 100 -6.48 -11.21 1.80
N GLY A 101 -5.33 -10.96 2.40
CA GLY A 101 -5.20 -10.11 3.58
C GLY A 101 -4.59 -8.75 3.22
N LEU A 102 -5.11 -7.67 3.78
CA LEU A 102 -4.60 -6.31 3.59
C LEU A 102 -4.39 -5.64 4.93
N ALA A 103 -3.23 -5.00 5.13
CA ALA A 103 -2.94 -4.26 6.36
C ALA A 103 -2.44 -2.85 6.08
N THR A 104 -2.94 -1.88 6.84
CA THR A 104 -2.47 -0.49 6.78
C THR A 104 -1.81 -0.08 8.09
N ASP A 105 -0.94 0.93 8.04
CA ASP A 105 -0.27 1.45 9.22
C ASP A 105 -1.12 2.50 9.97
N GLY A 106 -0.50 3.21 10.93
CA GLY A 106 -1.20 4.07 11.88
C GLY A 106 -2.02 5.20 11.25
N ASP A 107 -1.50 5.87 10.22
CA ASP A 107 -2.20 6.90 9.45
C ASP A 107 -2.72 6.41 8.08
N ALA A 108 -2.47 5.14 7.76
CA ALA A 108 -2.90 4.41 6.58
C ALA A 108 -2.28 4.86 5.25
N ASP A 109 -1.08 5.46 5.31
CA ASP A 109 -0.29 5.83 4.13
C ASP A 109 0.46 4.63 3.52
N ARG A 110 0.61 3.54 4.29
CA ARG A 110 1.31 2.31 3.88
C ARG A 110 0.39 1.11 3.76
N ILE A 111 0.80 0.18 2.90
CA ILE A 111 0.16 -1.13 2.72
C ILE A 111 1.14 -2.28 2.99
N GLY A 112 0.62 -3.37 3.56
CA GLY A 112 1.18 -4.71 3.49
C GLY A 112 0.08 -5.72 3.12
N ALA A 113 0.45 -6.88 2.62
CA ALA A 113 -0.53 -7.89 2.20
C ALA A 113 -0.16 -9.30 2.62
N VAL A 114 -1.16 -10.18 2.63
CA VAL A 114 -1.02 -11.60 2.91
C VAL A 114 -1.74 -12.38 1.82
N ALA A 115 -1.04 -13.33 1.21
CA ALA A 115 -1.60 -14.23 0.21
C ALA A 115 -2.34 -15.41 0.88
N PRO A 116 -3.25 -16.14 0.17
CA PRO A 116 -4.05 -17.23 0.74
C PRO A 116 -3.24 -18.31 1.47
N SER A 117 -1.99 -18.55 1.06
CA SER A 117 -1.08 -19.47 1.73
C SER A 117 -0.65 -19.05 3.15
N GLY A 118 -1.04 -17.86 3.60
CA GLY A 118 -0.50 -17.22 4.81
C GLY A 118 0.86 -16.58 4.58
N ARG A 119 1.30 -16.43 3.32
CA ARG A 119 2.55 -15.77 2.97
C ARG A 119 2.42 -14.25 3.03
N PHE A 120 3.31 -13.61 3.79
CA PHE A 120 3.46 -12.16 3.75
C PHE A 120 3.98 -11.71 2.38
N VAL A 121 3.32 -10.71 1.80
CA VAL A 121 3.71 -10.06 0.55
C VAL A 121 4.17 -8.65 0.89
N ASP A 122 5.46 -8.40 0.67
CA ASP A 122 6.10 -7.16 1.07
C ASP A 122 5.80 -6.00 0.09
N PRO A 123 5.98 -4.74 0.53
CA PRO A 123 5.77 -3.55 -0.30
C PRO A 123 6.44 -3.55 -1.67
N HIS A 124 7.63 -4.17 -1.81
CA HIS A 124 8.31 -4.21 -3.10
C HIS A 124 7.56 -5.05 -4.12
N CYS A 125 6.99 -6.18 -3.68
CA CYS A 125 6.15 -7.01 -4.53
C CYS A 125 4.87 -6.28 -4.91
N ILE A 126 4.22 -5.61 -3.97
CA ILE A 126 3.00 -4.82 -4.22
C ILE A 126 3.28 -3.71 -5.25
N PHE A 127 4.38 -2.97 -5.08
CA PHE A 127 4.79 -1.92 -6.03
C PHE A 127 5.04 -2.52 -7.42
N ALA A 128 5.81 -3.59 -7.53
CA ALA A 128 6.13 -4.20 -8.82
C ALA A 128 4.89 -4.80 -9.52
N LEU A 129 3.99 -5.47 -8.79
CA LEU A 129 2.72 -5.97 -9.31
C LEU A 129 1.84 -4.83 -9.83
N THR A 130 1.75 -3.73 -9.07
CA THR A 130 0.96 -2.56 -9.44
C THR A 130 1.51 -1.90 -10.70
N LEU A 131 2.83 -1.67 -10.76
CA LEU A 131 3.47 -1.12 -11.96
C LEU A 131 3.20 -1.99 -13.19
N ARG A 132 3.40 -3.31 -13.08
CA ARG A 132 3.13 -4.26 -14.17
C ARG A 132 1.68 -4.18 -14.63
N TYR A 133 0.72 -4.20 -13.70
CA TYR A 133 -0.69 -4.14 -14.00
C TYR A 133 -1.10 -2.83 -14.70
N LEU A 134 -0.65 -1.68 -14.19
CA LEU A 134 -0.95 -0.38 -14.78
C LEU A 134 -0.42 -0.27 -16.22
N VAL A 135 0.74 -0.86 -16.52
CA VAL A 135 1.29 -0.82 -17.88
C VAL A 135 0.61 -1.83 -18.79
N GLU A 136 0.52 -3.10 -18.37
CA GLU A 136 0.11 -4.21 -19.24
C GLU A 136 -1.41 -4.30 -19.42
N GLN A 137 -2.17 -4.09 -18.34
CA GLN A 137 -3.63 -4.24 -18.36
C GLN A 137 -4.33 -2.90 -18.58
N ARG A 138 -3.84 -1.81 -17.96
CA ARG A 138 -4.43 -0.48 -18.12
C ARG A 138 -3.85 0.32 -19.29
N GLY A 139 -2.69 -0.08 -19.83
CA GLY A 139 -2.01 0.65 -20.91
C GLY A 139 -1.48 2.03 -20.48
N TRP A 140 -1.36 2.28 -19.19
CA TRP A 140 -0.94 3.57 -18.67
C TRP A 140 0.56 3.78 -18.84
N ARG A 141 0.96 5.05 -18.99
CA ARG A 141 2.35 5.46 -19.19
C ARG A 141 2.64 6.75 -18.43
N GLY A 142 3.89 6.86 -17.99
CA GLY A 142 4.44 7.97 -17.22
C GLY A 142 5.78 7.58 -16.61
N ALA A 143 6.39 8.47 -15.85
CA ALA A 143 7.62 8.19 -15.13
C ALA A 143 7.37 7.27 -13.92
N VAL A 144 8.37 6.47 -13.56
CA VAL A 144 8.38 5.66 -12.34
C VAL A 144 9.35 6.33 -11.36
N VAL A 145 8.93 6.49 -10.11
CA VAL A 145 9.78 7.08 -9.06
C VAL A 145 9.95 6.07 -7.93
N LYS A 146 11.18 5.81 -7.50
CA LYS A 146 11.47 4.95 -6.34
C LYS A 146 12.55 5.56 -5.47
N THR A 147 12.58 5.15 -4.20
CA THR A 147 13.71 5.45 -3.32
C THR A 147 14.89 4.50 -3.58
N VAL A 148 16.10 4.95 -3.22
CA VAL A 148 17.35 4.16 -3.25
C VAL A 148 17.27 2.82 -2.48
N SER A 149 16.41 2.72 -1.48
CA SER A 149 16.17 1.55 -0.63
C SER A 149 15.17 0.55 -1.24
N THR A 150 14.58 0.88 -2.39
CA THR A 150 13.60 0.02 -3.07
C THR A 150 14.27 -1.06 -3.93
N THR A 151 13.58 -2.19 -4.12
CA THR A 151 14.02 -3.32 -4.97
C THR A 151 14.47 -2.92 -6.39
N GLN A 152 15.33 -3.75 -7.00
CA GLN A 152 15.71 -3.62 -8.42
C GLN A 152 14.66 -4.21 -9.38
N MET A 153 13.61 -4.87 -8.89
CA MET A 153 12.49 -5.32 -9.75
C MET A 153 11.85 -4.15 -10.49
N ILE A 154 11.74 -2.98 -9.83
CA ILE A 154 11.19 -1.76 -10.44
C ILE A 154 12.07 -1.28 -11.59
N ASN A 155 13.40 -1.30 -11.44
CA ASN A 155 14.34 -0.91 -12.48
C ASN A 155 14.18 -1.80 -13.72
N ARG A 156 14.09 -3.12 -13.51
CA ARG A 156 13.91 -4.10 -14.60
C ARG A 156 12.59 -3.90 -15.35
N LEU A 157 11.49 -3.63 -14.62
CA LEU A 157 10.18 -3.34 -15.21
C LEU A 157 10.20 -2.01 -15.98
N ALA A 158 10.74 -0.94 -15.38
CA ALA A 158 10.82 0.36 -16.03
C ALA A 158 11.65 0.30 -17.33
N GLU A 159 12.80 -0.39 -17.31
CA GLU A 159 13.63 -0.62 -18.50
C GLU A 159 12.88 -1.42 -19.56
N ARG A 160 12.28 -2.56 -19.20
CA ARG A 160 11.48 -3.40 -20.11
C ARG A 160 10.38 -2.62 -20.80
N TYR A 161 9.66 -1.80 -20.05
CA TYR A 161 8.54 -1.03 -20.58
C TYR A 161 8.96 0.27 -21.23
N GLY A 162 10.26 0.65 -21.19
CA GLY A 162 10.75 1.92 -21.72
C GLY A 162 10.15 3.13 -21.00
N LEU A 163 10.04 3.07 -19.67
CA LEU A 163 9.54 4.15 -18.83
C LEU A 163 10.70 4.93 -18.21
N PRO A 164 10.63 6.28 -18.13
CA PRO A 164 11.59 7.06 -17.36
C PRO A 164 11.58 6.59 -15.90
N LEU A 165 12.75 6.41 -15.30
CA LEU A 165 12.92 6.01 -13.91
C LEU A 165 13.73 7.07 -13.17
N TYR A 166 13.17 7.58 -12.07
CA TYR A 166 13.85 8.46 -11.15
C TYR A 166 14.10 7.74 -9.83
N GLU A 167 15.35 7.79 -9.36
CA GLU A 167 15.74 7.27 -8.05
C GLU A 167 16.02 8.44 -7.11
N THR A 168 15.34 8.46 -5.96
CA THR A 168 15.42 9.55 -4.97
C THR A 168 16.00 9.06 -3.64
N PRO A 169 16.50 9.97 -2.77
CA PRO A 169 16.73 9.64 -1.37
C PRO A 169 15.45 9.13 -0.69
N VAL A 170 15.60 8.46 0.45
CA VAL A 170 14.47 8.04 1.31
C VAL A 170 13.68 9.26 1.79
N GLY A 171 12.36 9.19 1.67
CA GLY A 171 11.40 10.24 2.00
C GLY A 171 10.39 10.45 0.87
N PHE A 172 9.10 10.18 1.12
CA PHE A 172 8.02 10.36 0.16
C PHE A 172 7.93 11.81 -0.38
N ASN A 173 8.38 12.81 0.37
CA ASN A 173 8.41 14.20 -0.06
C ASN A 173 9.17 14.42 -1.38
N TYR A 174 10.26 13.68 -1.64
CA TYR A 174 10.97 13.75 -2.92
C TYR A 174 10.15 13.18 -4.08
N ILE A 175 9.34 12.15 -3.80
CA ILE A 175 8.41 11.55 -4.75
C ILE A 175 7.28 12.53 -5.03
N SER A 176 6.71 13.14 -3.99
CA SER A 176 5.66 14.17 -4.08
C SER A 176 6.08 15.33 -4.98
N ASP A 177 7.29 15.85 -4.80
CA ASP A 177 7.81 16.96 -5.61
C ASP A 177 7.86 16.59 -7.10
N LEU A 178 8.28 15.36 -7.44
CA LEU A 178 8.28 14.87 -8.82
C LEU A 178 6.86 14.63 -9.35
N MET A 179 5.95 14.10 -8.54
CA MET A 179 4.55 13.90 -8.92
C MET A 179 3.82 15.22 -9.24
N LEU A 180 4.23 16.32 -8.60
CA LEU A 180 3.70 17.66 -8.87
C LEU A 180 4.29 18.30 -10.14
N GLN A 181 5.49 17.90 -10.56
CA GLN A 181 6.22 18.51 -11.67
C GLN A 181 6.09 17.72 -12.98
N GLU A 182 5.94 16.40 -12.88
CA GLU A 182 5.96 15.48 -14.00
C GLU A 182 4.77 14.53 -13.99
N ARG A 183 4.48 13.93 -15.16
CA ARG A 183 3.50 12.86 -15.27
C ARG A 183 4.10 11.56 -14.73
N VAL A 184 4.09 11.41 -13.40
CA VAL A 184 4.50 10.19 -12.71
C VAL A 184 3.38 9.16 -12.77
N LEU A 185 3.67 8.00 -13.36
CA LEU A 185 2.77 6.84 -13.41
C LEU A 185 2.55 6.26 -12.02
N ILE A 186 3.66 6.03 -11.30
CA ILE A 186 3.67 5.40 -9.99
C ILE A 186 4.93 5.81 -9.23
N GLY A 187 4.79 6.09 -7.95
CA GLY A 187 5.87 6.45 -7.04
C GLY A 187 5.76 5.64 -5.75
N GLY A 188 6.87 5.15 -5.20
CA GLY A 188 6.82 4.42 -3.95
C GLY A 188 8.14 4.20 -3.22
N GLU A 189 8.02 3.81 -1.95
CA GLU A 189 9.12 3.53 -1.02
C GLU A 189 9.08 2.07 -0.54
N GLU A 190 10.18 1.60 0.05
CA GLU A 190 10.28 0.26 0.65
C GLU A 190 9.35 0.06 1.85
N SER A 191 8.87 1.16 2.44
CA SER A 191 8.05 1.18 3.65
C SER A 191 6.59 0.78 3.41
N GLY A 192 6.13 0.74 2.15
CA GLY A 192 4.71 0.54 1.82
C GLY A 192 3.98 1.79 1.35
N GLY A 193 4.60 2.97 1.43
CA GLY A 193 4.04 4.21 0.90
C GLY A 193 4.15 4.20 -0.62
N ILE A 194 3.01 4.08 -1.31
CA ILE A 194 2.94 4.03 -2.78
C ILE A 194 1.74 4.87 -3.24
N SER A 195 1.94 5.60 -4.34
CA SER A 195 0.90 6.38 -5.01
C SER A 195 0.99 6.24 -6.52
N ILE A 196 -0.10 6.55 -7.21
CA ILE A 196 -0.24 6.39 -8.67
C ILE A 196 -0.70 7.68 -9.34
N LEU A 197 -0.53 7.73 -10.66
CA LEU A 197 -1.02 8.83 -11.48
C LEU A 197 -2.51 9.08 -11.25
N GLY A 198 -2.85 10.36 -11.06
CA GLY A 198 -4.23 10.79 -10.85
C GLY A 198 -4.66 10.79 -9.39
N HIS A 199 -3.85 10.24 -8.47
CA HIS A 199 -4.03 10.37 -7.04
C HIS A 199 -3.25 11.57 -6.46
N ILE A 200 -3.47 11.88 -5.19
CA ILE A 200 -2.70 12.89 -4.46
C ILE A 200 -1.22 12.48 -4.35
N PRO A 201 -0.28 13.44 -4.26
CA PRO A 201 1.16 13.17 -4.19
C PRO A 201 1.58 12.71 -2.79
N GLU A 202 0.92 11.68 -2.26
CA GLU A 202 1.16 11.08 -0.95
C GLU A 202 0.87 9.57 -1.03
N GLY A 203 1.53 8.78 -0.18
CA GLY A 203 1.25 7.35 -0.10
C GLY A 203 -0.18 7.10 0.39
N ASP A 204 -0.86 6.13 -0.21
CA ASP A 204 -2.21 5.77 0.20
C ASP A 204 -2.36 4.24 0.25
N GLY A 205 -2.28 3.69 1.46
CA GLY A 205 -2.42 2.26 1.70
C GLY A 205 -3.83 1.74 1.40
N VAL A 206 -4.86 2.58 1.55
CA VAL A 206 -6.25 2.22 1.22
C VAL A 206 -6.42 2.09 -0.30
N LEU A 207 -5.92 3.05 -1.08
CA LEU A 207 -5.92 2.96 -2.54
C LEU A 207 -5.12 1.74 -3.03
N MET A 208 -3.93 1.52 -2.47
CA MET A 208 -3.10 0.38 -2.86
C MET A 208 -3.75 -0.97 -2.50
N GLY A 209 -4.45 -1.06 -1.37
CA GLY A 209 -5.19 -2.26 -0.99
C GLY A 209 -6.33 -2.57 -1.97
N LEU A 210 -7.06 -1.54 -2.42
CA LEU A 210 -8.08 -1.69 -3.46
C LEU A 210 -7.50 -2.14 -4.80
N LEU A 211 -6.41 -1.50 -5.24
CA LEU A 211 -5.71 -1.86 -6.48
C LEU A 211 -5.14 -3.27 -6.42
N LEU A 212 -4.57 -3.70 -5.30
CA LEU A 212 -4.08 -5.07 -5.17
C LEU A 212 -5.22 -6.09 -5.25
N THR A 213 -6.37 -5.78 -4.64
CA THR A 213 -7.57 -6.63 -4.76
C THR A 213 -8.04 -6.71 -6.21
N GLU A 214 -8.01 -5.59 -6.93
CA GLU A 214 -8.36 -5.54 -8.35
C GLU A 214 -7.38 -6.34 -9.22
N ILE A 215 -6.07 -6.28 -8.93
CA ILE A 215 -5.04 -7.07 -9.62
C ILE A 215 -5.30 -8.57 -9.46
N VAL A 216 -5.62 -9.00 -8.23
CA VAL A 216 -5.97 -10.41 -7.95
C VAL A 216 -7.27 -10.79 -8.67
N ALA A 217 -8.29 -9.94 -8.60
CA ALA A 217 -9.57 -10.16 -9.28
C ALA A 217 -9.41 -10.28 -10.81
N ALA A 218 -8.59 -9.42 -11.41
CA ALA A 218 -8.38 -9.37 -12.86
C ALA A 218 -7.53 -10.54 -13.37
N SER A 219 -6.64 -11.10 -12.54
CA SER A 219 -5.79 -12.22 -12.94
C SER A 219 -6.55 -13.55 -13.03
N GLY A 220 -7.64 -13.69 -12.26
CA GLY A 220 -8.35 -14.96 -12.08
C GLY A 220 -7.55 -16.01 -11.30
N GLY A 221 -6.39 -15.63 -10.75
CA GLY A 221 -5.52 -16.48 -9.95
C GLY A 221 -5.30 -15.90 -8.55
N SER A 222 -4.47 -16.57 -7.77
CA SER A 222 -4.13 -16.17 -6.40
C SER A 222 -3.03 -15.10 -6.37
N LEU A 223 -2.97 -14.35 -5.27
CA LEU A 223 -1.82 -13.49 -4.99
C LEU A 223 -0.51 -14.30 -4.88
N ASP A 224 -0.60 -15.58 -4.48
CA ASP A 224 0.55 -16.45 -4.43
C ASP A 224 1.17 -16.67 -5.83
N GLU A 225 0.35 -17.05 -6.80
CA GLU A 225 0.77 -17.25 -8.18
C GLU A 225 1.30 -15.96 -8.82
N LEU A 226 0.64 -14.83 -8.56
CA LEU A 226 1.08 -13.53 -9.06
C LEU A 226 2.47 -13.13 -8.58
N VAL A 227 2.76 -13.37 -7.29
CA VAL A 227 4.08 -13.09 -6.71
C VAL A 227 5.13 -14.07 -7.23
N ASP A 228 4.79 -15.35 -7.38
CA ASP A 228 5.73 -16.36 -7.91
C ASP A 228 6.10 -16.07 -9.37
N ASP A 229 5.11 -15.71 -10.19
CA ASP A 229 5.30 -15.28 -11.58
C ASP A 229 6.16 -14.02 -11.66
N LEU A 230 5.87 -13.01 -10.82
CA LEU A 230 6.69 -11.79 -10.74
C LEU A 230 8.15 -12.12 -10.37
N MET A 231 8.36 -13.01 -9.41
CA MET A 231 9.71 -13.41 -8.97
C MET A 231 10.47 -14.21 -10.03
N ALA A 232 9.78 -15.05 -10.80
CA ALA A 232 10.37 -15.77 -11.92
C ALA A 232 10.77 -14.83 -13.07
N ASP A 233 9.99 -13.77 -13.26
CA ASP A 233 10.14 -12.83 -14.37
C ASP A 233 11.16 -11.72 -14.12
N VAL A 234 11.00 -10.96 -13.04
CA VAL A 234 11.87 -9.81 -12.70
C VAL A 234 12.64 -10.00 -11.39
N GLY A 235 12.44 -11.12 -10.71
CA GLY A 235 13.21 -11.51 -9.52
C GLY A 235 14.39 -12.46 -9.84
N PRO A 236 14.77 -13.33 -8.88
CA PRO A 236 14.42 -13.23 -7.46
C PRO A 236 15.12 -12.00 -6.83
N CYS A 237 14.40 -11.25 -6.01
CA CYS A 237 14.94 -10.17 -5.20
C CYS A 237 14.49 -10.37 -3.76
N VAL A 238 15.43 -10.70 -2.86
CA VAL A 238 15.13 -10.88 -1.43
C VAL A 238 15.64 -9.66 -0.69
N CYS A 239 14.73 -8.81 -0.22
CA CYS A 239 15.05 -7.65 0.59
C CYS A 239 14.91 -7.99 2.08
N LYS A 240 15.85 -7.51 2.91
CA LYS A 240 15.75 -7.62 4.37
C LYS A 240 16.24 -6.34 5.02
N ARG A 241 15.35 -5.65 5.72
CA ARG A 241 15.70 -4.51 6.56
C ARG A 241 16.20 -4.99 7.92
N ARG A 242 17.31 -4.43 8.41
CA ARG A 242 17.80 -4.67 9.77
C ARG A 242 17.98 -3.33 10.48
N ASP A 243 17.03 -3.02 11.35
CA ASP A 243 17.10 -1.85 12.21
C ASP A 243 18.03 -2.16 13.40
N VAL A 244 19.04 -1.32 13.63
CA VAL A 244 20.00 -1.48 14.74
C VAL A 244 19.80 -0.35 15.72
N LYS A 245 19.52 -0.69 16.99
CA LYS A 245 19.39 0.31 18.05
C LYS A 245 20.75 0.93 18.33
N VAL A 246 20.82 2.23 18.14
CA VAL A 246 22.04 3.01 18.41
C VAL A 246 22.01 3.51 19.87
N PRO A 247 23.12 3.40 20.63
CA PRO A 247 23.21 3.97 21.97
C PRO A 247 23.04 5.50 21.90
N PRO A 248 22.24 6.12 22.79
CA PRO A 248 21.94 7.56 22.74
C PRO A 248 23.18 8.46 22.87
N ASN A 249 24.30 7.91 23.34
CA ASN A 249 25.52 8.65 23.67
C ASN A 249 26.48 8.82 22.49
N ARG A 250 26.10 8.36 21.29
CA ARG A 250 26.91 8.49 20.08
C ARG A 250 26.06 9.11 18.97
N PRO A 251 26.03 10.45 18.85
CA PRO A 251 25.44 11.08 17.68
C PRO A 251 26.26 10.67 16.46
N TYR A 252 25.63 10.01 15.49
CA TYR A 252 26.25 9.73 14.20
C TYR A 252 25.98 10.94 13.31
N ASN A 253 27.04 11.57 12.81
CA ASN A 253 26.87 12.61 11.80
C ASN A 253 26.43 11.93 10.49
N LYS A 254 25.33 12.39 9.90
CA LYS A 254 24.83 11.87 8.61
C LYS A 254 25.91 11.92 7.52
N GLN A 255 26.84 12.87 7.58
CA GLN A 255 27.97 13.00 6.66
C GLN A 255 29.06 11.93 6.86
N GLU A 256 29.15 11.32 8.04
CA GLU A 256 30.14 10.28 8.37
C GLU A 256 29.64 8.85 8.06
N MET A 257 28.37 8.71 7.68
CA MET A 257 27.71 7.41 7.42
C MET A 257 27.53 7.09 5.93
N VAL A 258 27.89 8.01 5.02
CA VAL A 258 27.72 7.88 3.57
C VAL A 258 29.07 7.64 2.90
#